data_AF-A0A061DXD6-F1
#
_entry.id   AF-A0A061DXD6-F1
#
_cell.length_a   1.000
_cell.length_b   1.000
_cell.length_c   1.000
_cell.angle_alpha   90.00
_cell.angle_beta   90.00
_cell.angle_gamma   90.00
#
_symmetry.space_group_name_H-M   'P 1'
#
loop_
_entity.id
_entity.type
_entity.pdbx_description
1 polymer ?
#
loop_
_entity_poly.entity_id
_entity_poly.type
_entity_poly.pdbx_seq_one_letter_code
_entity_poly.pdbx_strand_id
1 'polypeptide(L)' 'MAQPRVFEIIAKGWSFNVENWNGKKFLPDDVLIFNYDPAIHNVISVNQVSYDTCTLGSNFKAYQSGHDQIVLAKG' A
#
# COMPACT_ATOMS: atom_id res chain seq x y z
N MET A 1 20.56 -6.81 -15.41
CA MET A 1 19.69 -5.95 -14.61
C MET A 1 18.61 -6.84 -14.01
N ALA A 2 18.49 -6.91 -12.69
CA ALA A 2 17.41 -7.68 -12.06
C ALA A 2 16.09 -6.92 -12.24
N GLN A 3 15.01 -7.60 -12.59
CA GLN A 3 13.69 -6.98 -12.65
C GLN A 3 13.17 -6.74 -11.22
N PRO A 4 12.49 -5.61 -10.95
CA PRO A 4 11.89 -5.35 -9.65
C PRO A 4 10.82 -6.39 -9.34
N ARG A 5 10.72 -6.82 -8.08
CA ARG A 5 9.67 -7.75 -7.66
C ARG A 5 8.40 -6.96 -7.43
N VAL A 6 7.33 -7.40 -8.08
CA VAL A 6 6.03 -6.74 -8.04
C VAL A 6 5.05 -7.61 -7.27
N PHE A 7 4.33 -7.01 -6.34
CA PHE A 7 3.37 -7.69 -5.49
C PHE A 7 2.01 -7.01 -5.56
N GLU A 8 1.00 -7.74 -6.01
CA GLU A 8 -0.37 -7.38 -5.70
C GLU A 8 -0.63 -7.67 -4.22
N ILE A 9 -1.01 -6.64 -3.48
CA ILE A 9 -1.11 -6.69 -2.01
C ILE A 9 -2.22 -7.63 -1.57
N ILE A 10 -3.36 -7.57 -2.25
CA ILE A 10 -4.52 -8.45 -2.03
C ILE A 10 -5.03 -8.91 -3.38
N ALA A 11 -5.15 -10.22 -3.59
CA ALA A 11 -5.59 -10.80 -4.87
C ALA A 11 -7.01 -10.36 -5.27
N LYS A 12 -7.86 -10.02 -4.30
CA LYS A 12 -9.21 -9.49 -4.53
C LYS A 12 -9.27 -7.96 -4.59
N GLY A 13 -8.13 -7.28 -4.47
CA GLY A 13 -8.06 -5.82 -4.41
C GLY A 13 -8.12 -5.25 -2.99
N TRP A 14 -7.77 -3.97 -2.91
CA TRP A 14 -7.80 -3.18 -1.69
C TRP A 14 -9.25 -2.83 -1.32
N SER A 15 -9.67 -3.30 -0.14
CA SER A 15 -11.03 -3.15 0.38
C SER A 15 -11.03 -3.33 1.91
N PHE A 16 -12.20 -3.45 2.53
CA PHE A 16 -12.34 -3.66 3.98
C PHE A 16 -11.94 -5.07 4.42
N ASN A 17 -11.49 -5.20 5.69
CA ASN A 17 -11.13 -6.46 6.35
C ASN A 17 -10.00 -7.25 5.65
N VAL A 18 -8.98 -6.53 5.17
CA VAL A 18 -7.89 -7.10 4.37
C VAL A 18 -6.57 -7.23 5.12
N GLU A 19 -6.50 -6.93 6.42
CA GLU A 19 -5.30 -6.83 7.25
C GLU A 19 -4.36 -8.07 7.26
N ASN A 20 -4.83 -9.24 6.83
CA ASN A 20 -4.11 -10.51 6.92
C ASN A 20 -3.19 -10.84 5.71
N TRP A 21 -2.64 -9.85 5.02
CA TRP A 21 -1.77 -10.04 3.84
C TRP A 21 -0.26 -10.15 4.15
N ASN A 22 0.12 -10.06 5.42
CA ASN A 22 1.49 -9.93 5.94
C ASN A 22 2.39 -11.19 5.81
N GLY A 23 1.94 -12.27 5.17
CA GLY A 23 2.73 -13.49 4.98
C GLY A 23 3.88 -13.37 3.96
N LYS A 24 4.02 -12.22 3.30
CA LYS A 24 5.04 -11.98 2.27
C LYS A 24 6.28 -11.28 2.86
N LYS A 25 7.46 -11.58 2.31
CA LYS A 25 8.71 -10.88 2.64
C LYS A 25 8.99 -9.77 1.64
N PHE A 26 8.92 -8.54 2.13
CA PHE A 26 9.24 -7.34 1.36
C PHE A 26 10.70 -6.93 1.53
N LEU A 27 11.31 -6.49 0.45
CA LEU A 27 12.65 -5.93 0.39
C LEU A 27 12.59 -4.50 -0.18
N PRO A 28 13.63 -3.68 0.04
CA PRO A 28 13.76 -2.40 -0.66
C PRO A 28 13.65 -2.60 -2.18
N ASP A 29 13.08 -1.58 -2.84
CA ASP A 29 12.82 -1.53 -4.29
C ASP A 29 11.76 -2.51 -4.82
N ASP A 30 11.10 -3.29 -3.94
CA ASP A 30 9.88 -3.99 -4.31
C ASP A 30 8.77 -2.99 -4.65
N VAL A 31 7.87 -3.38 -5.56
CA VAL A 31 6.70 -2.59 -5.95
C VAL A 31 5.45 -3.24 -5.40
N LEU A 32 4.67 -2.48 -4.65
CA LEU A 32 3.35 -2.87 -4.17
C LEU A 32 2.29 -2.30 -5.10
N ILE A 33 1.42 -3.16 -5.61
CA ILE A 33 0.27 -2.78 -6.43
C ILE A 33 -1.00 -2.81 -5.58
N PHE A 34 -1.70 -1.68 -5.57
CA PHE A 34 -3.01 -1.52 -4.98
C PHE A 34 -4.07 -1.32 -6.07
N ASN A 35 -4.91 -2.34 -6.25
CA ASN A 35 -6.05 -2.33 -7.15
C ASN A 35 -7.34 -2.06 -6.37
N TYR A 36 -8.12 -1.04 -6.74
CA TYR A 36 -9.40 -0.70 -6.11
C TYR A 36 -10.24 0.23 -7.00
N ASP A 37 -11.51 0.41 -6.66
CA ASP A 37 -12.35 1.44 -7.28
C ASP A 37 -12.04 2.82 -6.63
N PRO A 38 -11.44 3.77 -7.37
CA PRO A 38 -11.02 5.05 -6.83
C PRO A 38 -12.19 5.98 -6.46
N ALA A 39 -13.43 5.65 -6.82
CA ALA A 39 -14.61 6.38 -6.38
C ALA A 39 -14.98 6.08 -4.91
N ILE A 40 -14.52 4.95 -4.36
CA ILE A 40 -14.88 4.49 -3.00
C ILE A 40 -13.68 4.32 -2.07
N HIS A 41 -12.48 4.14 -2.62
CA HIS A 41 -11.26 3.89 -1.85
C HIS A 41 -10.10 4.75 -2.35
N ASN A 42 -9.08 4.87 -1.52
CA ASN A 42 -7.76 5.40 -1.85
C ASN A 42 -6.69 4.65 -1.05
N VAL A 43 -5.42 4.98 -1.28
CA VAL A 43 -4.30 4.51 -0.47
C VAL A 43 -3.59 5.70 0.15
N ILE A 44 -3.34 5.65 1.45
CA ILE A 44 -2.61 6.69 2.16
C ILE A 44 -1.41 6.06 2.88
N SER A 45 -0.21 6.53 2.54
CA SER A 45 1.01 6.21 3.27
C SER A 45 1.08 7.08 4.52
N VAL A 46 1.14 6.44 5.68
CA VAL A 46 1.14 7.09 7.00
C VAL A 46 2.30 6.59 7.88
N ASN A 47 2.52 7.25 9.02
CA ASN A 47 3.42 6.75 10.06
C ASN A 47 2.70 5.76 11.01
N GLN A 48 3.45 5.17 11.95
CA GLN A 48 2.94 4.18 12.90
C GLN A 48 1.78 4.72 13.76
N VAL A 49 1.91 5.93 14.31
CA VAL A 49 0.86 6.52 15.16
C VAL A 49 -0.45 6.68 14.40
N SER A 50 -0.39 7.25 13.20
CA SER A 50 -1.55 7.43 12.32
C SER A 50 -2.21 6.12 11.91
N TYR A 51 -1.41 5.05 11.70
CA TYR A 51 -1.92 3.72 11.45
C TYR A 51 -2.67 3.17 12.67
N ASP A 52 -2.07 3.23 13.86
CA ASP A 52 -2.63 2.66 15.09
C ASP A 52 -3.90 3.37 15.56
N THR A 53 -3.99 4.70 15.36
CA THR A 53 -5.15 5.51 15.78
C THR A 53 -6.18 5.69 14.68
N CYS A 54 -5.90 5.25 13.45
CA CYS A 54 -6.72 5.53 12.27
C CYS A 54 -7.00 7.04 12.08
N THR A 55 -5.99 7.89 12.29
CA THR A 55 -6.10 9.34 12.11
C THR A 55 -4.99 9.88 11.21
N LEU A 56 -5.33 10.84 10.36
CA LEU A 56 -4.34 11.47 9.47
C LEU A 56 -3.58 12.58 10.20
N GLY A 57 -2.26 12.43 10.29
CA GLY A 57 -1.34 13.49 10.70
C GLY A 57 -1.05 14.48 9.57
N SER A 58 -0.03 15.31 9.75
CA SER A 58 0.39 16.31 8.76
C SER A 58 1.25 15.75 7.61
N ASN A 59 1.93 14.62 7.84
CA ASN A 59 2.85 14.02 6.88
C ASN A 59 2.29 12.71 6.34
N PHE A 60 1.51 12.81 5.25
CA PHE A 60 1.00 11.66 4.52
C PHE A 60 1.16 11.86 3.02
N LYS A 61 1.11 10.74 2.29
CA LYS A 61 1.03 10.75 0.83
C LYS A 61 -0.19 9.96 0.40
N ALA A 62 -1.08 10.60 -0.36
CA ALA A 62 -2.27 9.98 -0.91
C ALA A 62 -2.02 9.51 -2.35
N TYR A 63 -2.61 8.37 -2.68
CA TYR A 63 -2.67 7.78 -4.01
C TYR A 63 -4.12 7.44 -4.32
N GLN A 64 -4.58 7.77 -5.52
CA GLN A 64 -6.01 7.78 -5.88
C GLN A 64 -6.27 7.28 -7.31
N SER A 65 -5.33 6.54 -7.92
CA SER A 65 -5.51 6.11 -9.31
C SER A 65 -6.40 4.88 -9.47
N GLY A 66 -6.61 4.11 -8.40
CA GLY A 66 -7.25 2.78 -8.46
C GLY A 66 -6.32 1.65 -8.92
N HIS A 67 -5.11 1.98 -9.38
CA HIS A 67 -4.03 1.05 -9.73
C HIS A 67 -2.68 1.65 -9.30
N ASP A 68 -2.51 1.86 -7.99
CA ASP A 68 -1.32 2.55 -7.49
C ASP A 68 -0.13 1.59 -7.39
N GLN A 69 1.01 2.04 -7.91
CA GLN A 69 2.29 1.34 -7.80
C GLN A 69 3.20 2.10 -6.82
N ILE A 70 3.51 1.46 -5.69
CA ILE A 70 4.27 2.07 -4.61
C ILE A 70 5.59 1.31 -4.45
N VAL A 71 6.70 2.00 -4.70
CA VAL A 71 8.04 1.45 -4.49
C VAL A 71 8.39 1.53 -3.00
N LEU A 72 8.83 0.41 -2.43
CA LEU A 72 9.26 0.36 -1.05
C LEU A 72 10.64 0.98 -0.88
N ALA A 73 10.68 2.05 -0.09
CA ALA A 73 11.93 2.57 0.44
C ALA A 73 12.55 1.58 1.43
N LYS A 74 13.85 1.75 1.68
CA LYS A 74 14.51 1.03 2.76
C LYS A 74 13.89 1.45 4.11
N GLY A 75 13.46 0.45 4.89
CA GLY A 75 12.91 0.62 6.23
C GLY A 75 13.98 0.81 7.30
#